data_AF-A0A8V0Z793-F1
#
_entry.id   AF-A0A8V0Z793-F1
#
_cell.length_a   1.000
_cell.length_b   1.000
_cell.length_c   1.000
_cell.angle_alpha   90.00
_cell.angle_beta   90.00
_cell.angle_gamma   90.00
#
_symmetry.space_group_name_H-M   'P 1'
#
loop_
_entity.id
_entity.type
_entity.pdbx_description
1 polymer ?
#
loop_
_entity_poly.entity_id
_entity_poly.type
_entity_poly.pdbx_seq_one_letter_code
_entity_poly.pdbx_strand_id
1 'polypeptide(L)'
;MRAVRWDVISRRREEGAAWRMEGCDTAAAPGPEGPSGESSAPDLAQTSASGPVSEVPQAPARRKAVKKRKEAAVAAIPRGRPKSGRVWKDPGRKRFSLMVQDKPLRTSWERKLKERQEKKLVRDLVQQLQEAKQKEREEKKRRREENLRRRLENERKAEIVQVIRNPMKLKRAKKKQLRRVEKRDTLGMLQKAPVRCTMVEVTVTPSSSLADQMVQVVVSGLAPSQLVTLRAWLMDEHGERFQARAFYRSDEEGTVDAGRHAALGGNYTGVWPMGLFWFLQPDSLFKRLVKRDVMGSPFLFHLEVFDGICLLSGQQDNPLATCTAERWYVGPGVQRVPIREGRVRGALLLPPGPGPFPAVIDLFGGAGGLIEFRAGLLASRGFAVLALAFFAYEDLPKGLTQLDLDYFEEAVELLLRHPKVRGPGLGVIGVSKGAEVALAMAAFLPQVVATVWINGTTFLYGNPLHYKGLRIPSIPYQTERMLFTELGAMDNSAIFADPRSPAYSSSAIPVEKIQGKVLFVVGEADRSFNSKLFAQLATERLPQDAYRLLSYPGAGHLIEPPGSPLCSISSLRGSPRPVVWGGEPVPHARAQQHSWQEIVQFLELHLNPVPAIKL
;
A
#
# COMPACT_ATOMS: atom_id res chain seq x y z
N MET A 1 47.32 12.57 -22.16
CA MET A 1 48.42 11.70 -21.65
C MET A 1 48.73 12.09 -20.22
N ARG A 2 49.16 11.14 -19.35
CA ARG A 2 49.24 11.24 -17.87
C ARG A 2 47.83 11.33 -17.22
N ALA A 3 47.36 10.47 -16.29
CA ALA A 3 47.89 9.34 -15.51
C ALA A 3 49.04 9.71 -14.53
N VAL A 4 49.10 9.30 -13.25
CA VAL A 4 48.27 8.42 -12.35
C VAL A 4 48.29 9.04 -10.91
N ARG A 5 47.77 8.52 -9.77
CA ARG A 5 47.33 7.18 -9.28
C ARG A 5 46.25 7.34 -8.16
N TRP A 6 45.72 6.23 -7.63
CA TRP A 6 45.04 6.11 -6.32
C TRP A 6 46.04 6.05 -5.15
N ASP A 7 45.57 6.31 -3.91
CA ASP A 7 45.90 5.44 -2.77
C ASP A 7 44.89 5.51 -1.59
N VAL A 8 44.95 4.55 -0.65
CA VAL A 8 44.02 4.36 0.48
C VAL A 8 44.77 4.26 1.82
N ILE A 9 44.34 4.98 2.86
CA ILE A 9 44.88 4.84 4.23
C ILE A 9 43.75 4.79 5.27
N SER A 10 43.95 3.99 6.33
CA SER A 10 43.01 3.78 7.44
C SER A 10 43.70 3.72 8.81
N ARG A 11 43.16 4.39 9.83
CA ARG A 11 43.24 4.18 11.31
C ARG A 11 42.48 5.35 11.99
N ARG A 12 41.66 5.16 13.04
CA ARG A 12 42.00 5.08 14.49
C ARG A 12 42.91 6.24 14.95
N ARG A 13 42.67 6.92 16.09
CA ARG A 13 41.91 6.56 17.31
C ARG A 13 41.39 7.83 18.07
N GLU A 14 41.02 7.65 19.34
CA GLU A 14 40.65 8.63 20.39
C GLU A 14 39.25 9.27 20.24
N GLU A 15 38.32 9.28 21.22
CA GLU A 15 38.26 9.17 22.71
C GLU A 15 38.01 10.53 23.42
N GLY A 16 37.01 10.57 24.32
CA GLY A 16 36.86 11.58 25.38
C GLY A 16 35.98 12.81 25.11
N ALA A 17 34.75 12.81 25.64
CA ALA A 17 34.14 13.93 26.39
C ALA A 17 32.73 13.57 26.88
N ALA A 18 32.56 13.35 28.18
CA ALA A 18 31.24 13.30 28.83
C ALA A 18 31.00 14.60 29.60
N TRP A 19 29.79 15.16 29.53
CA TRP A 19 29.40 16.33 30.30
C TRP A 19 28.16 16.04 31.15
N ARG A 20 28.35 16.00 32.46
CA ARG A 20 27.28 16.30 33.43
C ARG A 20 27.20 17.82 33.61
N MET A 21 26.04 18.31 34.00
CA MET A 21 25.88 19.55 34.76
C MET A 21 24.86 19.30 35.88
N GLU A 22 25.28 19.51 37.13
CA GLU A 22 24.44 19.49 38.33
C GLU A 22 24.65 20.81 39.09
N GLY A 23 23.57 21.46 39.54
CA GLY A 23 23.61 22.61 40.46
C GLY A 23 24.09 23.96 39.87
N CYS A 24 23.88 25.09 40.56
CA CYS A 24 23.02 25.31 41.74
C CYS A 24 22.58 26.78 41.86
N ASP A 25 21.68 27.01 42.85
CA ASP A 25 21.48 28.21 43.68
C ASP A 25 20.40 29.25 43.29
N THR A 26 19.67 29.89 44.23
CA THR A 26 19.66 29.76 45.72
C THR A 26 18.27 29.96 46.36
N ALA A 27 18.04 29.22 47.46
CA ALA A 27 17.31 29.53 48.71
C ALA A 27 16.19 30.60 48.81
N ALA A 28 15.06 30.19 49.43
CA ALA A 28 14.54 30.76 50.69
C ALA A 28 13.51 29.82 51.37
N ALA A 29 13.41 29.85 52.70
CA ALA A 29 12.39 29.20 53.54
C ALA A 29 11.90 30.24 54.59
N PRO A 30 10.73 30.10 55.26
CA PRO A 30 10.40 28.98 56.17
C PRO A 30 8.93 28.47 56.07
N GLY A 31 8.52 27.59 56.99
CA GLY A 31 7.10 27.27 57.30
C GLY A 31 6.48 28.25 58.32
N PRO A 32 5.42 27.89 59.08
CA PRO A 32 4.83 26.55 59.29
C PRO A 32 3.28 26.48 59.12
N GLU A 33 2.70 25.34 59.54
CA GLU A 33 1.33 25.12 60.09
C GLU A 33 0.04 25.67 59.39
N GLY A 34 -1.04 24.89 59.49
CA GLY A 34 -2.41 25.31 59.12
C GLY A 34 -3.24 25.75 60.35
N PRO A 35 -4.45 26.30 60.17
CA PRO A 35 -5.62 25.44 60.41
C PRO A 35 -6.92 25.76 59.60
N SER A 36 -7.90 24.86 59.77
CA SER A 36 -9.39 24.97 59.75
C SER A 36 -10.15 26.20 59.19
N GLY A 37 -11.33 25.89 58.59
CA GLY A 37 -12.44 26.83 58.30
C GLY A 37 -12.46 27.33 56.85
N GLU A 38 -13.56 27.77 56.23
CA GLU A 38 -15.02 27.81 56.56
C GLU A 38 -15.75 28.11 55.21
N SER A 39 -17.08 28.04 54.98
CA SER A 39 -18.29 27.71 55.77
C SER A 39 -19.48 27.33 54.83
N SER A 40 -20.69 27.20 55.40
CA SER A 40 -22.05 27.10 54.82
C SER A 40 -22.31 27.68 53.41
N ALA A 41 -23.12 27.08 52.53
CA ALA A 41 -24.57 26.76 52.62
C ALA A 41 -25.48 28.02 52.73
N PRO A 42 -26.54 28.14 51.89
CA PRO A 42 -27.91 27.74 52.29
C PRO A 42 -28.72 27.12 51.10
N ASP A 43 -30.02 26.78 51.19
CA ASP A 43 -30.91 26.17 52.21
C ASP A 43 -32.31 25.93 51.55
N LEU A 44 -33.31 25.41 52.29
CA LEU A 44 -34.74 25.22 51.97
C LEU A 44 -35.05 24.04 51.00
N ALA A 45 -35.63 22.93 51.48
CA ALA A 45 -37.00 22.71 52.01
C ALA A 45 -38.06 22.66 50.90
N GLN A 46 -38.47 21.46 50.45
CA GLN A 46 -39.49 20.56 51.03
C GLN A 46 -40.95 21.03 50.83
N THR A 47 -41.71 20.22 50.09
CA THR A 47 -43.10 19.86 50.45
C THR A 47 -43.38 18.41 50.05
N SER A 48 -43.90 17.60 50.97
CA SER A 48 -44.50 16.30 50.68
C SER A 48 -45.58 16.02 51.73
N ALA A 49 -46.81 15.76 51.29
CA ALA A 49 -47.95 15.41 52.14
C ALA A 49 -48.27 13.92 52.04
N SER A 50 -48.76 13.33 53.13
CA SER A 50 -49.10 11.91 53.24
C SER A 50 -50.61 11.65 53.18
N GLY A 51 -51.00 10.44 52.80
CA GLY A 51 -52.39 9.94 52.76
C GLY A 51 -52.39 8.40 52.86
N PRO A 52 -53.22 7.74 53.70
CA PRO A 52 -52.97 6.33 54.05
C PRO A 52 -54.15 5.34 53.83
N VAL A 53 -53.84 4.05 53.97
CA VAL A 53 -54.70 2.86 54.22
C VAL A 53 -55.74 2.42 53.16
N SER A 54 -55.59 1.18 52.68
CA SER A 54 -56.71 0.24 52.39
C SER A 54 -56.18 -1.21 52.32
N GLU A 55 -56.87 -2.19 52.91
CA GLU A 55 -56.37 -3.56 53.14
C GLU A 55 -57.19 -4.69 52.45
N VAL A 56 -56.49 -5.73 51.95
CA VAL A 56 -56.84 -7.18 52.08
C VAL A 56 -58.11 -7.69 51.30
N PRO A 57 -58.36 -9.01 51.05
CA PRO A 57 -57.55 -10.24 51.12
C PRO A 57 -57.39 -11.03 49.77
N GLN A 58 -56.48 -12.01 49.70
CA GLN A 58 -56.79 -13.47 49.69
C GLN A 58 -55.55 -14.37 49.47
N ALA A 59 -55.67 -15.66 49.82
CA ALA A 59 -54.64 -16.70 49.89
C ALA A 59 -55.12 -17.97 49.12
N PRO A 60 -54.44 -19.16 49.06
CA PRO A 60 -53.26 -19.62 49.83
C PRO A 60 -52.18 -20.39 49.01
N ALA A 61 -51.18 -20.97 49.70
CA ALA A 61 -50.04 -21.69 49.11
C ALA A 61 -49.87 -23.14 49.59
N ARG A 62 -49.32 -24.03 48.74
CA ARG A 62 -48.85 -25.41 49.01
C ARG A 62 -47.86 -25.85 47.89
N ARG A 63 -46.85 -26.72 48.08
CA ARG A 63 -46.06 -27.19 49.26
C ARG A 63 -44.89 -28.09 48.75
N LYS A 64 -43.91 -28.43 49.62
CA LYS A 64 -42.79 -29.41 49.46
C LYS A 64 -41.60 -28.96 48.57
N ALA A 65 -40.36 -29.41 48.77
CA ALA A 65 -39.67 -29.97 49.95
C ALA A 65 -38.13 -29.94 49.76
N VAL A 66 -37.34 -29.95 50.84
CA VAL A 66 -35.86 -29.92 50.82
C VAL A 66 -35.28 -31.27 51.28
N LYS A 67 -34.13 -31.69 50.73
CA LYS A 67 -33.35 -32.86 51.20
C LYS A 67 -31.89 -32.47 51.42
N LYS A 68 -31.28 -32.93 52.52
CA LYS A 68 -29.97 -32.50 53.04
C LYS A 68 -28.94 -33.62 52.92
N ARG A 69 -27.64 -33.31 52.73
CA ARG A 69 -26.51 -34.23 52.93
C ARG A 69 -25.38 -33.55 53.71
N LYS A 70 -24.50 -34.34 54.31
CA LYS A 70 -23.44 -33.91 55.25
C LYS A 70 -22.10 -33.66 54.55
N GLU A 71 -21.29 -32.79 55.14
CA GLU A 71 -19.83 -32.73 54.93
C GLU A 71 -19.09 -33.52 56.02
N ALA A 72 -17.79 -33.77 55.83
CA ALA A 72 -16.91 -34.45 56.79
C ALA A 72 -15.62 -33.63 56.99
N ALA A 73 -15.02 -33.72 58.18
CA ALA A 73 -13.86 -32.93 58.58
C ALA A 73 -12.52 -33.63 58.32
N VAL A 74 -11.45 -32.84 58.16
CA VAL A 74 -10.05 -33.30 58.06
C VAL A 74 -9.20 -32.49 59.03
N ALA A 75 -8.24 -33.14 59.71
CA ALA A 75 -7.45 -32.55 60.79
C ALA A 75 -6.35 -31.57 60.31
N ALA A 76 -5.91 -30.69 61.20
CA ALA A 76 -4.89 -29.67 60.92
C ALA A 76 -3.51 -30.04 61.47
N ILE A 77 -2.45 -29.72 60.71
CA ILE A 77 -1.04 -29.94 61.09
C ILE A 77 -0.40 -28.60 61.46
N PRO A 78 0.20 -28.45 62.66
CA PRO A 78 0.87 -27.20 63.07
C PRO A 78 2.19 -26.97 62.30
N ARG A 79 2.58 -25.71 62.12
CA ARG A 79 3.83 -25.28 61.45
C ARG A 79 4.60 -24.26 62.29
N GLY A 80 5.92 -24.39 62.32
CA GLY A 80 6.82 -23.49 63.08
C GLY A 80 6.99 -22.09 62.46
N ARG A 81 7.44 -21.12 63.27
CA ARG A 81 7.66 -19.72 62.85
C ARG A 81 9.01 -19.54 62.11
N PRO A 82 9.06 -18.76 61.01
CA PRO A 82 10.31 -18.43 60.32
C PRO A 82 11.11 -17.34 61.06
N LYS A 83 12.45 -17.41 60.96
CA LYS A 83 13.41 -16.58 61.73
C LYS A 83 13.44 -15.08 61.40
N SER A 84 12.71 -14.60 60.39
CA SER A 84 12.78 -13.22 59.86
C SER A 84 11.65 -12.29 60.33
N GLY A 85 10.74 -12.75 61.19
CA GLY A 85 9.70 -11.94 61.84
C GLY A 85 8.57 -11.38 60.96
N ARG A 86 8.73 -11.28 59.63
CA ARG A 86 7.71 -10.74 58.72
C ARG A 86 6.81 -11.83 58.14
N VAL A 87 5.52 -11.76 58.43
CA VAL A 87 4.47 -12.65 57.91
C VAL A 87 3.83 -12.03 56.66
N TRP A 88 4.34 -12.36 55.46
CA TRP A 88 3.81 -11.84 54.19
C TRP A 88 3.22 -12.93 53.26
N LYS A 89 2.81 -14.08 53.81
CA LYS A 89 2.00 -15.07 53.08
C LYS A 89 0.90 -15.64 53.97
N ASP A 90 -0.23 -14.93 54.00
CA ASP A 90 -1.50 -15.45 54.49
C ASP A 90 -2.01 -16.56 53.54
N PRO A 91 -2.17 -17.82 53.99
CA PRO A 91 -2.73 -18.90 53.17
C PRO A 91 -4.22 -18.75 52.85
N GLY A 92 -4.93 -17.82 53.51
CA GLY A 92 -6.38 -17.64 53.43
C GLY A 92 -6.89 -17.14 52.07
N ARG A 93 -6.04 -16.55 51.22
CA ARG A 93 -6.41 -16.17 49.85
C ARG A 93 -6.52 -17.39 48.93
N LYS A 94 -7.65 -18.09 49.04
CA LYS A 94 -8.21 -18.96 47.99
C LYS A 94 -8.07 -18.26 46.64
N ARG A 95 -7.60 -18.97 45.62
CA ARG A 95 -7.66 -18.49 44.23
C ARG A 95 -9.10 -18.07 43.91
N PHE A 96 -9.28 -16.97 43.20
CA PHE A 96 -10.56 -16.60 42.58
C PHE A 96 -10.86 -17.55 41.40
N SER A 97 -11.16 -18.81 41.72
CA SER A 97 -11.53 -19.88 40.79
C SER A 97 -12.97 -20.35 41.03
N LEU A 98 -13.85 -19.39 41.29
CA LEU A 98 -15.30 -19.52 41.23
C LEU A 98 -15.87 -18.38 40.37
N MET A 99 -15.55 -18.43 39.07
CA MET A 99 -16.36 -17.71 38.08
C MET A 99 -17.71 -18.42 38.00
N VAL A 100 -18.66 -17.95 38.81
CA VAL A 100 -20.06 -18.41 38.74
C VAL A 100 -20.60 -17.99 37.38
N GLN A 101 -20.72 -18.95 36.47
CA GLN A 101 -21.43 -18.74 35.21
C GLN A 101 -22.93 -18.71 35.50
N ASP A 102 -23.44 -17.53 35.87
CA ASP A 102 -24.87 -17.28 35.90
C ASP A 102 -25.46 -17.61 34.53
N LYS A 103 -26.41 -18.56 34.51
CA LYS A 103 -27.09 -18.96 33.29
C LYS A 103 -27.84 -17.74 32.76
N PRO A 104 -27.54 -17.25 31.54
CA PRO A 104 -28.16 -16.04 31.04
C PRO A 104 -29.67 -16.23 30.96
N LEU A 105 -30.41 -15.37 31.68
CA LEU A 105 -31.86 -15.32 31.60
C LEU A 105 -32.26 -15.23 30.12
N ARG A 106 -33.11 -16.15 29.66
CA ARG A 106 -33.60 -16.20 28.28
C ARG A 106 -34.56 -15.05 28.03
N THR A 107 -34.05 -13.83 27.91
CA THR A 107 -34.81 -12.66 27.47
C THR A 107 -35.34 -12.90 26.05
N SER A 108 -36.63 -12.60 25.85
CA SER A 108 -37.32 -12.81 24.58
C SER A 108 -36.66 -12.01 23.45
N TRP A 109 -36.86 -12.47 22.21
CA TRP A 109 -36.29 -11.82 21.04
C TRP A 109 -36.79 -10.37 20.89
N GLU A 110 -38.08 -10.15 21.17
CA GLU A 110 -38.73 -8.83 21.20
C GLU A 110 -38.07 -7.89 22.22
N ARG A 111 -37.78 -8.37 23.44
CA ARG A 111 -37.10 -7.56 24.45
C ARG A 111 -35.69 -7.17 24.00
N LYS A 112 -34.95 -8.10 23.39
CA LYS A 112 -33.62 -7.81 22.80
C LYS A 112 -33.71 -6.82 21.62
N LEU A 113 -34.80 -6.85 20.86
CA LEU A 113 -35.05 -5.91 19.76
C LEU A 113 -35.37 -4.50 20.30
N LYS A 114 -36.25 -4.40 21.30
CA LYS A 114 -36.61 -3.14 21.96
C LYS A 114 -35.39 -2.50 22.65
N GLU A 115 -34.62 -3.27 23.43
CA GLU A 115 -33.39 -2.79 24.06
C GLU A 115 -32.33 -2.35 23.03
N ARG A 116 -32.35 -2.89 21.80
CA ARG A 116 -31.51 -2.41 20.68
C ARG A 116 -32.02 -1.11 20.07
N GLN A 117 -33.33 -0.95 19.92
CA GLN A 117 -33.95 0.29 19.42
C GLN A 117 -33.72 1.45 20.39
N GLU A 118 -33.94 1.24 21.69
CA GLU A 118 -33.68 2.23 22.74
C GLU A 118 -32.20 2.64 22.78
N LYS A 119 -31.28 1.67 22.70
CA LYS A 119 -29.82 1.94 22.62
C LYS A 119 -29.40 2.62 21.31
N LYS A 120 -30.19 2.52 20.24
CA LYS A 120 -29.97 3.31 19.02
C LYS A 120 -30.41 4.75 19.23
N LEU A 121 -31.66 4.98 19.66
CA LEU A 121 -32.22 6.32 19.91
C LEU A 121 -31.36 7.15 20.87
N VAL A 122 -30.82 6.54 21.94
CA VAL A 122 -29.91 7.23 22.86
C VAL A 122 -28.59 7.63 22.20
N ARG A 123 -28.03 6.82 21.29
CA ARG A 123 -26.81 7.17 20.54
C ARG A 123 -27.08 8.28 19.54
N ASP A 124 -28.17 8.17 18.77
CA ASP A 124 -28.57 9.15 17.76
C ASP A 124 -28.81 10.53 18.42
N LEU A 125 -29.41 10.57 19.62
CA LEU A 125 -29.57 11.78 20.42
C LEU A 125 -28.23 12.35 20.96
N VAL A 126 -27.33 11.50 21.45
CA VAL A 126 -26.00 11.94 21.91
C VAL A 126 -25.19 12.54 20.75
N GLN A 127 -25.26 11.93 19.57
CA GLN A 127 -24.62 12.43 18.35
C GLN A 127 -25.14 13.83 17.98
N GLN A 128 -26.46 14.04 17.94
CA GLN A 128 -27.07 15.34 17.68
C GLN A 128 -26.64 16.42 18.69
N LEU A 129 -26.55 16.07 19.99
CA LEU A 129 -26.10 16.99 21.04
C LEU A 129 -24.61 17.35 20.93
N GLN A 130 -23.76 16.46 20.39
CA GLN A 130 -22.36 16.75 20.10
C GLN A 130 -22.21 17.65 18.88
N GLU A 131 -22.91 17.35 17.78
CA GLU A 131 -22.91 18.16 16.56
C GLU A 131 -23.43 19.59 16.79
N ALA A 132 -24.48 19.76 17.60
CA ALA A 132 -25.00 21.07 17.96
C ALA A 132 -23.94 21.92 18.71
N LYS A 133 -23.26 21.32 19.70
CA LYS A 133 -22.16 21.98 20.44
C LYS A 133 -20.94 22.29 19.57
N GLN A 134 -20.69 21.49 18.54
CA GLN A 134 -19.61 21.76 17.59
C GLN A 134 -19.95 22.93 16.67
N LYS A 135 -21.14 22.93 16.06
CA LYS A 135 -21.63 24.05 15.22
C LYS A 135 -21.64 25.38 15.97
N GLU A 136 -22.06 25.39 17.23
CA GLU A 136 -22.04 26.58 18.10
C GLU A 136 -20.62 27.12 18.32
N ARG A 137 -19.62 26.25 18.50
CA ARG A 137 -18.20 26.63 18.65
C ARG A 137 -17.61 27.18 17.36
N GLU A 138 -17.91 26.53 16.23
CA GLU A 138 -17.47 26.97 14.90
C GLU A 138 -18.07 28.33 14.53
N GLU A 139 -19.35 28.57 14.82
CA GLU A 139 -19.97 29.88 14.60
C GLU A 139 -19.38 30.96 15.52
N LYS A 140 -19.14 30.65 16.80
CA LYS A 140 -18.44 31.54 17.73
C LYS A 140 -17.01 31.87 17.28
N LYS A 141 -16.31 30.95 16.61
CA LYS A 141 -15.00 31.19 15.98
C LYS A 141 -15.15 32.12 14.77
N ARG A 142 -16.03 31.81 13.81
CA ARG A 142 -16.28 32.62 12.61
C ARG A 142 -16.68 34.06 12.93
N ARG A 143 -17.57 34.26 13.92
CA ARG A 143 -17.96 35.60 14.40
C ARG A 143 -16.79 36.39 15.02
N ARG A 144 -15.78 35.73 15.60
CA ARG A 144 -14.56 36.42 16.10
C ARG A 144 -13.64 36.84 14.96
N GLU A 145 -13.43 35.95 13.99
CA GLU A 145 -12.58 36.19 12.82
C GLU A 145 -13.16 37.31 11.94
N GLU A 146 -14.48 37.32 11.72
CA GLU A 146 -15.15 38.40 11.00
C GLU A 146 -15.05 39.74 11.74
N ASN A 147 -15.27 39.76 13.06
CA ASN A 147 -15.12 40.98 13.87
C ASN A 147 -13.69 41.52 13.87
N LEU A 148 -12.68 40.63 13.89
CA LEU A 148 -11.28 41.02 13.78
C LEU A 148 -10.97 41.60 12.38
N ARG A 149 -11.46 40.96 11.31
CA ARG A 149 -11.33 41.46 9.93
C ARG A 149 -11.99 42.83 9.76
N ARG A 150 -13.22 43.01 10.25
CA ARG A 150 -13.94 44.31 10.24
C ARG A 150 -13.19 45.39 11.03
N ARG A 151 -12.56 45.06 12.17
CA ARG A 151 -11.70 46.00 12.91
C ARG A 151 -10.48 46.42 12.11
N LEU A 152 -9.69 45.48 11.60
CA LEU A 152 -8.49 45.76 10.79
C LEU A 152 -8.81 46.55 9.51
N GLU A 153 -9.98 46.30 8.90
CA GLU A 153 -10.44 47.05 7.73
C GLU A 153 -10.89 48.47 8.09
N ASN A 154 -11.57 48.65 9.23
CA ASN A 154 -11.95 49.97 9.74
C ASN A 154 -10.75 50.79 10.19
N GLU A 155 -9.74 50.18 10.82
CA GLU A 155 -8.47 50.84 11.17
C GLU A 155 -7.76 51.36 9.91
N ARG A 156 -7.65 50.52 8.86
CA ARG A 156 -7.11 50.93 7.54
C ARG A 156 -7.94 52.02 6.85
N LYS A 157 -9.26 52.04 7.04
CA LYS A 157 -10.16 53.07 6.47
C LYS A 157 -10.17 54.38 7.28
N ALA A 158 -9.83 54.33 8.57
CA ALA A 158 -9.71 55.50 9.44
C ALA A 158 -8.32 56.19 9.35
N GLU A 159 -7.32 55.52 8.76
CA GLU A 159 -5.97 56.06 8.61
C GLU A 159 -5.89 57.10 7.47
N ILE A 160 -6.17 58.38 7.78
CA ILE A 160 -6.13 59.50 6.83
C ILE A 160 -4.68 59.81 6.42
N VAL A 161 -4.21 59.18 5.34
CA VAL A 161 -2.87 59.40 4.76
C VAL A 161 -2.84 60.60 3.81
N GLN A 162 -1.81 61.45 3.92
CA GLN A 162 -1.54 62.53 2.96
C GLN A 162 -0.21 62.30 2.22
N VAL A 163 -0.28 62.18 0.88
CA VAL A 163 0.90 61.94 0.04
C VAL A 163 1.70 63.24 -0.16
N ILE A 164 2.84 63.37 0.52
CA ILE A 164 3.71 64.55 0.44
C ILE A 164 4.54 64.52 -0.85
N ARG A 165 3.95 64.95 -1.98
CA ARG A 165 4.58 64.94 -3.32
C ARG A 165 5.79 65.89 -3.50
N ASN A 166 6.12 66.75 -2.53
CA ASN A 166 7.25 67.69 -2.62
C ASN A 166 8.16 67.59 -1.38
N PRO A 167 9.43 67.16 -1.52
CA PRO A 167 10.33 66.91 -0.39
C PRO A 167 10.78 68.19 0.33
N MET A 168 10.68 69.37 -0.28
CA MET A 168 11.03 70.64 0.38
C MET A 168 10.08 70.99 1.53
N LYS A 169 8.86 70.42 1.58
CA LYS A 169 7.96 70.57 2.72
C LYS A 169 8.51 69.89 3.99
N LEU A 170 9.19 68.75 3.87
CA LEU A 170 9.80 68.06 5.01
C LEU A 170 10.98 68.86 5.60
N LYS A 171 11.80 69.50 4.75
CA LYS A 171 12.93 70.34 5.18
C LYS A 171 12.50 71.63 5.93
N ARG A 172 11.23 72.05 5.83
CA ARG A 172 10.68 73.24 6.50
C ARG A 172 9.80 72.92 7.74
N ALA A 173 9.60 71.65 8.07
CA ALA A 173 8.75 71.24 9.20
C ALA A 173 9.46 71.35 10.56
N LYS A 174 8.74 71.71 11.63
CA LYS A 174 9.32 71.79 12.98
C LYS A 174 9.68 70.39 13.50
N LYS A 175 10.77 70.25 14.26
CA LYS A 175 11.30 68.97 14.80
C LYS A 175 10.27 68.13 15.58
N LYS A 176 9.24 68.76 16.16
CA LYS A 176 8.11 68.10 16.86
C LYS A 176 7.06 67.50 15.91
N GLN A 177 6.91 68.03 14.69
CA GLN A 177 6.02 67.50 13.65
C GLN A 177 6.65 66.31 12.91
N LEU A 178 7.96 66.38 12.61
CA LEU A 178 8.71 65.29 11.97
C LEU A 178 8.66 63.98 12.78
N ARG A 179 8.56 64.06 14.12
CA ARG A 179 8.35 62.90 15.02
C ARG A 179 6.97 62.20 14.88
N ARG A 180 6.03 62.76 14.10
CA ARG A 180 4.73 62.14 13.79
C ARG A 180 4.63 61.62 12.35
N VAL A 181 5.73 61.65 11.59
CA VAL A 181 5.76 61.19 10.19
C VAL A 181 6.42 59.82 10.14
N GLU A 182 5.61 58.75 10.11
CA GLU A 182 6.11 57.44 9.71
C GLU A 182 6.47 57.46 8.21
N LYS A 183 7.66 56.95 7.88
CA LYS A 183 8.00 56.61 6.50
C LYS A 183 7.51 55.19 6.23
N ARG A 184 6.40 55.05 5.53
CA ARG A 184 5.99 53.77 4.93
C ARG A 184 6.33 53.78 3.46
N ASP A 185 6.90 52.69 2.96
CA ASP A 185 7.27 52.59 1.56
C ASP A 185 6.03 52.37 0.69
N THR A 186 5.93 53.14 -0.39
CA THR A 186 4.86 53.02 -1.39
C THR A 186 5.36 52.46 -2.72
N LEU A 187 6.65 52.12 -2.84
CA LEU A 187 7.18 51.34 -3.95
C LEU A 187 6.43 50.00 -4.08
N GLY A 188 6.06 49.33 -2.99
CA GLY A 188 5.21 48.13 -3.04
C GLY A 188 3.80 48.34 -3.65
N MET A 189 3.34 49.58 -3.82
CA MET A 189 2.10 49.92 -4.53
C MET A 189 2.33 50.38 -5.97
N LEU A 190 3.56 50.83 -6.30
CA LEU A 190 3.96 51.36 -7.61
C LEU A 190 4.79 50.36 -8.44
N GLN A 191 5.41 49.37 -7.81
CA GLN A 191 6.14 48.26 -8.41
C GLN A 191 5.26 47.02 -8.60
N LYS A 192 3.94 47.22 -8.74
CA LYS A 192 3.13 46.28 -9.55
C LYS A 192 3.47 46.47 -11.03
N ALA A 193 4.68 46.05 -11.40
CA ALA A 193 4.82 45.33 -12.65
C ALA A 193 3.75 44.22 -12.66
N PRO A 194 3.11 43.93 -13.80
CA PRO A 194 2.13 42.86 -13.84
C PRO A 194 2.86 41.54 -13.56
N VAL A 195 2.73 41.05 -12.32
CA VAL A 195 2.70 39.61 -12.07
C VAL A 195 1.63 39.11 -13.03
N ARG A 196 2.06 38.45 -14.10
CA ARG A 196 1.13 37.82 -15.03
C ARG A 196 0.32 36.87 -14.17
N CYS A 197 -0.98 37.13 -14.01
CA CYS A 197 -1.91 36.13 -13.49
C CYS A 197 -2.12 35.07 -14.58
N THR A 198 -1.03 34.39 -14.94
CA THR A 198 -1.09 33.07 -15.54
C THR A 198 -1.92 32.21 -14.61
N MET A 199 -2.97 31.62 -15.15
CA MET A 199 -3.70 30.58 -14.46
C MET A 199 -2.70 29.46 -14.14
N VAL A 200 -2.70 28.95 -12.92
CA VAL A 200 -1.87 27.79 -12.59
C VAL A 200 -2.35 26.64 -13.48
N GLU A 201 -1.43 25.95 -14.12
CA GLU A 201 -1.71 24.83 -15.01
C GLU A 201 -0.90 23.62 -14.57
N VAL A 202 -1.50 22.43 -14.63
CA VAL A 202 -0.80 21.16 -14.46
C VAL A 202 -1.01 20.31 -15.71
N THR A 203 0.09 19.84 -16.28
CA THR A 203 0.10 19.06 -17.52
C THR A 203 0.72 17.70 -17.27
N VAL A 204 0.24 16.69 -18.01
CA VAL A 204 0.87 15.38 -18.13
C VAL A 204 1.13 15.15 -19.61
N THR A 205 2.39 14.92 -19.97
CA THR A 205 2.82 14.77 -21.36
C THR A 205 3.53 13.42 -21.56
N PRO A 206 3.05 12.56 -22.49
CA PRO A 206 1.73 12.61 -23.14
C PRO A 206 0.56 12.43 -22.17
N SER A 207 -0.60 13.03 -22.47
CA SER A 207 -1.80 12.96 -21.64
C SER A 207 -2.55 11.62 -21.74
N SER A 208 -2.32 10.84 -22.80
CA SER A 208 -2.82 9.48 -22.96
C SER A 208 -1.66 8.59 -23.40
N SER A 209 -1.46 7.47 -22.71
CA SER A 209 -0.25 6.64 -22.85
C SER A 209 -0.44 5.21 -22.34
N LEU A 210 0.49 4.31 -22.67
CA LEU A 210 0.54 2.99 -22.05
C LEU A 210 0.96 3.09 -20.58
N ALA A 211 0.44 2.20 -19.75
CA ALA A 211 0.63 2.19 -18.30
C ALA A 211 2.11 2.06 -17.86
N ASP A 212 2.99 1.56 -18.73
CA ASP A 212 4.43 1.40 -18.52
C ASP A 212 5.32 2.43 -19.25
N GLN A 213 4.75 3.35 -20.04
CA GLN A 213 5.48 4.46 -20.65
C GLN A 213 5.73 5.56 -19.62
N MET A 214 6.86 6.25 -19.71
CA MET A 214 7.10 7.46 -18.93
C MET A 214 6.15 8.59 -19.35
N VAL A 215 5.72 9.41 -18.40
CA VAL A 215 5.10 10.73 -18.66
C VAL A 215 5.85 11.80 -17.85
N GLN A 216 5.89 13.01 -18.39
CA GLN A 216 6.40 14.19 -17.69
C GLN A 216 5.21 14.90 -17.02
N VAL A 217 5.33 15.21 -15.73
CA VAL A 217 4.34 16.01 -14.99
C VAL A 217 4.94 17.39 -14.73
N VAL A 218 4.30 18.44 -15.24
CA VAL A 218 4.77 19.83 -15.11
C VAL A 218 3.64 20.72 -14.60
N VAL A 219 3.91 21.49 -13.55
CA VAL A 219 3.10 22.63 -13.11
C VAL A 219 3.75 23.91 -13.61
N SER A 220 2.96 24.87 -14.10
CA SER A 220 3.42 26.21 -14.48
C SER A 220 2.48 27.30 -13.95
N GLY A 221 2.95 28.55 -13.98
CA GLY A 221 2.16 29.71 -13.55
C GLY A 221 2.12 29.94 -12.04
N LEU A 222 3.00 29.28 -11.28
CA LEU A 222 3.19 29.52 -9.84
C LEU A 222 3.99 30.81 -9.62
N ALA A 223 3.98 31.32 -8.39
CA ALA A 223 4.96 32.32 -7.98
C ALA A 223 6.36 31.68 -7.84
N PRO A 224 7.46 32.44 -8.06
CA PRO A 224 8.82 31.94 -7.85
C PRO A 224 9.04 31.42 -6.42
N SER A 225 9.69 30.27 -6.26
CA SER A 225 9.92 29.63 -4.95
C SER A 225 8.66 29.32 -4.10
N GLN A 226 7.46 29.35 -4.67
CA GLN A 226 6.22 28.92 -4.02
C GLN A 226 6.28 27.44 -3.61
N LEU A 227 5.76 27.12 -2.43
CA LEU A 227 5.56 25.73 -2.01
C LEU A 227 4.19 25.26 -2.51
N VAL A 228 4.14 24.06 -3.08
CA VAL A 228 2.90 23.44 -3.56
C VAL A 228 2.84 21.97 -3.21
N THR A 229 1.62 21.43 -3.14
CA THR A 229 1.38 19.99 -3.05
C THR A 229 0.81 19.49 -4.37
N LEU A 230 1.49 18.53 -4.98
CA LEU A 230 0.94 17.72 -6.05
C LEU A 230 0.27 16.48 -5.45
N ARG A 231 -0.96 16.20 -5.86
CA ARG A 231 -1.67 14.95 -5.58
C ARG A 231 -2.07 14.29 -6.90
N ALA A 232 -1.89 12.98 -6.99
CA ALA A 232 -2.46 12.16 -8.05
C ALA A 232 -3.35 11.08 -7.42
N TRP A 233 -4.49 10.79 -8.04
CA TRP A 233 -5.37 9.72 -7.59
C TRP A 233 -6.16 9.09 -8.75
N LEU A 234 -6.65 7.88 -8.52
CA LEU A 234 -7.55 7.14 -9.42
C LEU A 234 -8.58 6.35 -8.63
N MET A 235 -9.61 5.87 -9.31
CA MET A 235 -10.48 4.78 -8.83
C MET A 235 -10.16 3.50 -9.64
N ASP A 236 -10.12 2.35 -8.96
CA ASP A 236 -10.03 1.05 -9.63
C ASP A 236 -11.41 0.54 -10.11
N GLU A 237 -11.40 -0.61 -10.80
CA GLU A 237 -12.59 -1.28 -11.35
C GLU A 237 -13.53 -1.87 -10.27
N HIS A 238 -13.20 -1.68 -8.99
CA HIS A 238 -13.98 -2.08 -7.82
C HIS A 238 -14.37 -0.89 -6.94
N GLY A 239 -14.06 0.35 -7.37
CA GLY A 239 -14.35 1.58 -6.63
C GLY A 239 -13.39 1.85 -5.48
N GLU A 240 -12.24 1.18 -5.41
CA GLU A 240 -11.18 1.54 -4.47
C GLU A 240 -10.42 2.76 -4.98
N ARG A 241 -10.24 3.77 -4.11
CA ARG A 241 -9.37 4.91 -4.42
C ARG A 241 -7.93 4.55 -4.14
N PHE A 242 -7.04 4.85 -5.10
CA PHE A 242 -5.61 4.90 -4.88
C PHE A 242 -5.13 6.34 -5.02
N GLN A 243 -4.26 6.82 -4.12
CA GLN A 243 -3.71 8.17 -4.16
C GLN A 243 -2.24 8.25 -3.73
N ALA A 244 -1.54 9.26 -4.24
CA ALA A 244 -0.21 9.67 -3.83
C ALA A 244 -0.14 11.20 -3.80
N ARG A 245 0.67 11.76 -2.90
CA ARG A 245 1.00 13.19 -2.87
C ARG A 245 2.48 13.43 -2.63
N ALA A 246 3.00 14.51 -3.18
CA ALA A 246 4.35 14.99 -2.94
C ALA A 246 4.40 16.52 -2.89
N PHE A 247 5.28 17.03 -2.04
CA PHE A 247 5.48 18.46 -1.80
C PHE A 247 6.66 18.96 -2.64
N TYR A 248 6.48 20.08 -3.31
CA TYR A 248 7.48 20.66 -4.20
C TYR A 248 7.65 22.15 -3.92
N ARG A 249 8.75 22.71 -4.42
CA ARG A 249 8.97 24.15 -4.54
C ARG A 249 9.15 24.48 -6.02
N SER A 250 8.54 25.55 -6.51
CA SER A 250 8.81 26.07 -7.85
C SER A 250 10.21 26.67 -7.97
N ASP A 251 10.73 26.66 -9.19
CA ASP A 251 11.93 27.39 -9.58
C ASP A 251 11.73 28.92 -9.62
N GLU A 252 12.67 29.64 -10.21
CA GLU A 252 12.60 31.11 -10.39
C GLU A 252 11.61 31.54 -11.48
N GLU A 253 11.21 30.63 -12.39
CA GLU A 253 10.25 30.89 -13.47
C GLU A 253 8.80 30.62 -13.05
N GLY A 254 8.58 29.97 -11.90
CA GLY A 254 7.26 29.59 -11.42
C GLY A 254 6.80 28.20 -11.89
N THR A 255 7.77 27.30 -12.16
CA THR A 255 7.54 25.96 -12.71
C THR A 255 7.92 24.86 -11.71
N VAL A 256 7.21 23.72 -11.77
CA VAL A 256 7.56 22.46 -11.10
C VAL A 256 7.47 21.32 -12.10
N ASP A 257 8.60 20.95 -12.69
CA ASP A 257 8.78 19.65 -13.37
C ASP A 257 9.10 18.56 -12.33
N ALA A 258 8.20 17.59 -12.14
CA ALA A 258 8.34 16.51 -11.15
C ALA A 258 9.45 15.49 -11.47
N GLY A 259 9.93 15.47 -12.72
CA GLY A 259 11.07 14.66 -13.17
C GLY A 259 12.43 15.35 -13.07
N ARG A 260 12.46 16.64 -12.72
CA ARG A 260 13.69 17.41 -12.48
C ARG A 260 13.83 17.87 -11.03
N HIS A 261 12.73 18.34 -10.43
CA HIS A 261 12.70 18.86 -9.08
C HIS A 261 12.53 17.74 -8.05
N ALA A 262 13.22 17.85 -6.92
CA ALA A 262 13.11 16.88 -5.84
C ALA A 262 11.82 17.08 -5.05
N ALA A 263 11.08 16.00 -4.82
CA ALA A 263 10.01 15.99 -3.83
C ALA A 263 10.60 16.20 -2.42
N LEU A 264 10.08 17.19 -1.70
CA LEU A 264 10.51 17.62 -0.37
C LEU A 264 9.89 16.77 0.76
N GLY A 265 8.86 15.98 0.43
CA GLY A 265 8.09 15.17 1.37
C GLY A 265 6.80 14.67 0.72
N GLY A 266 6.03 13.87 1.45
CA GLY A 266 4.80 13.23 0.97
C GLY A 266 4.93 11.71 1.03
N ASN A 267 4.42 11.00 0.02
CA ASN A 267 4.58 9.54 -0.12
C ASN A 267 6.00 9.14 -0.55
N TYR A 268 6.83 10.09 -1.02
CA TYR A 268 8.23 9.90 -1.42
C TYR A 268 9.03 11.20 -1.30
N THR A 269 10.36 11.09 -1.45
CA THR A 269 11.30 12.22 -1.49
C THR A 269 12.36 12.04 -2.59
N GLY A 270 12.97 13.15 -3.02
CA GLY A 270 13.95 13.15 -4.11
C GLY A 270 13.32 13.24 -5.50
N VAL A 271 14.14 13.16 -6.54
CA VAL A 271 13.70 13.26 -7.94
C VAL A 271 13.13 11.91 -8.41
N TRP A 272 11.83 11.87 -8.71
CA TRP A 272 11.11 10.68 -9.15
C TRP A 272 10.08 11.08 -10.21
N PRO A 273 10.41 11.00 -11.52
CA PRO A 273 9.52 11.46 -12.60
C PRO A 273 8.11 10.85 -12.57
N MET A 274 8.02 9.58 -12.20
CA MET A 274 6.78 8.82 -12.07
C MET A 274 6.36 8.60 -10.60
N GLY A 275 6.89 9.37 -9.65
CA GLY A 275 6.67 9.14 -8.21
C GLY A 275 5.18 9.18 -7.82
N LEU A 276 4.41 10.11 -8.41
CA LEU A 276 2.95 10.21 -8.25
C LEU A 276 2.18 8.96 -8.72
N PHE A 277 2.81 8.07 -9.51
CA PHE A 277 2.23 6.83 -10.02
C PHE A 277 2.76 5.61 -9.25
N TRP A 278 4.09 5.52 -9.05
CA TRP A 278 4.75 4.38 -8.39
C TRP A 278 4.48 4.31 -6.88
N PHE A 279 4.19 5.43 -6.23
CA PHE A 279 3.95 5.52 -4.79
C PHE A 279 2.48 5.76 -4.43
N LEU A 280 1.55 5.40 -5.34
CA LEU A 280 0.12 5.29 -5.02
C LEU A 280 -0.10 4.31 -3.87
N GLN A 281 -0.98 4.68 -2.94
CA GLN A 281 -1.46 3.83 -1.86
C GLN A 281 -2.99 3.78 -1.89
N PRO A 282 -3.62 2.63 -1.60
CA PRO A 282 -5.08 2.55 -1.47
C PRO A 282 -5.57 3.25 -0.21
N ASP A 283 -6.79 3.80 -0.25
CA ASP A 283 -7.46 4.33 0.94
C ASP A 283 -7.81 3.20 1.93
N SER A 284 -8.10 1.99 1.43
CA SER A 284 -8.36 0.78 2.22
C SER A 284 -7.15 -0.16 2.31
N LEU A 285 -6.91 -0.74 3.48
CA LEU A 285 -5.88 -1.75 3.68
C LEU A 285 -6.08 -3.01 2.80
N PHE A 286 -4.96 -3.63 2.44
CA PHE A 286 -4.87 -4.92 1.73
C PHE A 286 -5.46 -4.96 0.31
N LYS A 287 -5.52 -3.80 -0.36
CA LYS A 287 -5.89 -3.68 -1.77
C LYS A 287 -4.64 -3.72 -2.68
N ARG A 288 -4.84 -4.21 -3.91
CA ARG A 288 -3.83 -4.28 -4.99
C ARG A 288 -4.46 -3.67 -6.24
N LEU A 289 -3.82 -2.69 -6.84
CA LEU A 289 -4.28 -2.13 -8.11
C LEU A 289 -4.06 -3.18 -9.21
N VAL A 290 -5.11 -3.58 -9.91
CA VAL A 290 -5.05 -4.56 -11.01
C VAL A 290 -6.05 -4.15 -12.08
N LYS A 291 -5.61 -3.96 -13.34
CA LYS A 291 -6.52 -3.82 -14.48
C LYS A 291 -7.04 -5.19 -14.90
N ARG A 292 -8.35 -5.37 -14.99
CA ARG A 292 -9.03 -6.56 -15.54
C ARG A 292 -9.60 -6.27 -16.92
N ASP A 293 -10.26 -5.14 -17.09
CA ASP A 293 -10.70 -4.68 -18.41
C ASP A 293 -9.54 -3.97 -19.11
N VAL A 294 -8.72 -4.72 -19.85
CA VAL A 294 -7.56 -4.14 -20.54
C VAL A 294 -7.92 -3.47 -21.88
N MET A 295 -9.17 -3.62 -22.35
CA MET A 295 -9.61 -3.19 -23.70
C MET A 295 -10.60 -2.02 -23.68
N GLY A 296 -11.57 -2.01 -22.76
CA GLY A 296 -12.68 -1.08 -22.76
C GLY A 296 -12.40 0.25 -22.07
N SER A 297 -11.35 0.34 -21.25
CA SER A 297 -11.06 1.52 -20.44
C SER A 297 -9.57 1.66 -20.03
N PRO A 298 -9.03 2.88 -19.94
CA PRO A 298 -7.77 3.15 -19.25
C PRO A 298 -7.99 3.17 -17.72
N PHE A 299 -6.91 3.30 -16.94
CA PHE A 299 -7.02 3.99 -15.65
C PHE A 299 -6.96 5.51 -15.87
N LEU A 300 -7.90 6.24 -15.28
CA LEU A 300 -7.91 7.70 -15.27
C LEU A 300 -7.19 8.20 -14.02
N PHE A 301 -6.03 8.83 -14.22
CA PHE A 301 -5.26 9.48 -13.18
C PHE A 301 -5.66 10.96 -13.14
N HIS A 302 -6.31 11.39 -12.06
CA HIS A 302 -6.60 12.80 -11.81
C HIS A 302 -5.42 13.42 -11.04
N LEU A 303 -4.85 14.49 -11.59
CA LEU A 303 -3.77 15.25 -10.95
C LEU A 303 -4.30 16.60 -10.48
N GLU A 304 -3.85 17.02 -9.31
CA GLU A 304 -4.36 18.18 -8.58
C GLU A 304 -3.19 18.94 -7.94
N VAL A 305 -3.18 20.27 -8.09
CA VAL A 305 -2.20 21.17 -7.46
C VAL A 305 -2.88 21.91 -6.31
N PHE A 306 -2.25 21.97 -5.14
CA PHE A 306 -2.70 22.77 -4.00
C PHE A 306 -1.63 23.76 -3.56
N ASP A 307 -2.05 24.92 -3.06
CA ASP A 307 -1.15 25.92 -2.48
C ASP A 307 -0.58 25.44 -1.15
N GLY A 308 0.72 25.63 -0.94
CA GLY A 308 1.41 25.20 0.28
C GLY A 308 1.54 23.68 0.44
N ILE A 309 1.70 23.26 1.70
CA ILE A 309 2.00 21.86 2.07
C ILE A 309 0.77 21.24 2.78
N CYS A 310 -0.03 20.48 2.03
CA CYS A 310 -1.23 19.81 2.53
C CYS A 310 -0.88 18.53 3.29
N LEU A 311 -0.46 18.66 4.56
CA LEU A 311 -0.12 17.53 5.44
C LEU A 311 -1.33 16.65 5.78
N LEU A 312 -2.53 17.24 5.87
CA LEU A 312 -3.80 16.55 6.12
C LEU A 312 -4.67 16.65 4.86
N SER A 313 -5.42 15.59 4.54
CA SER A 313 -6.34 15.60 3.41
C SER A 313 -7.69 16.18 3.83
N GLY A 314 -7.90 17.48 3.60
CA GLY A 314 -9.17 18.15 3.89
C GLY A 314 -10.23 17.91 2.80
N GLN A 315 -11.51 18.00 3.17
CA GLN A 315 -12.63 18.03 2.21
C GLN A 315 -12.91 19.43 1.63
N GLN A 316 -12.09 20.45 1.96
CA GLN A 316 -12.31 21.85 1.58
C GLN A 316 -11.14 22.49 0.82
N ASP A 317 -10.09 21.71 0.51
CA ASP A 317 -8.97 22.20 -0.28
C ASP A 317 -9.39 22.24 -1.76
N ASN A 318 -9.66 23.44 -2.29
CA ASN A 318 -9.88 23.65 -3.72
C ASN A 318 -8.52 23.64 -4.43
N PRO A 319 -8.32 22.82 -5.48
CA PRO A 319 -7.07 22.82 -6.22
C PRO A 319 -6.88 24.11 -7.03
N LEU A 320 -5.63 24.58 -7.12
CA LEU A 320 -5.20 25.68 -8.00
C LEU A 320 -5.36 25.31 -9.48
N ALA A 321 -5.09 24.05 -9.80
CA ALA A 321 -5.16 23.48 -11.14
C ALA A 321 -5.45 21.98 -11.07
N THR A 322 -6.11 21.45 -12.08
CA THR A 322 -6.34 20.01 -12.24
C THR A 322 -6.17 19.58 -13.69
N CYS A 323 -5.75 18.33 -13.90
CA CYS A 323 -5.83 17.67 -15.19
C CYS A 323 -6.12 16.18 -15.00
N THR A 324 -6.34 15.45 -16.11
CA THR A 324 -6.55 14.00 -16.09
C THR A 324 -5.69 13.38 -17.18
N ALA A 325 -5.05 12.25 -16.85
CA ALA A 325 -4.22 11.48 -17.75
C ALA A 325 -4.73 10.04 -17.86
N GLU A 326 -4.74 9.52 -19.09
CA GLU A 326 -5.15 8.15 -19.37
C GLU A 326 -3.95 7.20 -19.38
N ARG A 327 -4.09 6.06 -18.69
CA ARG A 327 -3.09 4.99 -18.63
C ARG A 327 -3.71 3.69 -19.13
N TRP A 328 -3.45 3.38 -20.39
CA TRP A 328 -3.96 2.22 -21.12
C TRP A 328 -3.08 0.99 -20.92
N TYR A 329 -3.66 -0.21 -20.84
CA TYR A 329 -2.90 -1.47 -20.79
C TYR A 329 -2.77 -2.16 -22.15
N VAL A 330 -3.39 -1.59 -23.18
CA VAL A 330 -3.38 -2.07 -24.57
C VAL A 330 -3.25 -0.86 -25.50
N GLY A 331 -2.37 -0.97 -26.51
CA GLY A 331 -2.11 0.09 -27.47
C GLY A 331 -3.10 0.12 -28.65
N PRO A 332 -3.16 1.24 -29.39
CA PRO A 332 -4.05 1.39 -30.53
C PRO A 332 -3.92 0.27 -31.57
N GLY A 333 -5.05 -0.32 -31.96
CA GLY A 333 -5.11 -1.35 -33.01
C GLY A 333 -4.71 -2.77 -32.59
N VAL A 334 -4.33 -3.01 -31.34
CA VAL A 334 -4.16 -4.37 -30.79
C VAL A 334 -5.53 -5.07 -30.75
N GLN A 335 -5.59 -6.32 -31.21
CA GLN A 335 -6.81 -7.11 -31.31
C GLN A 335 -6.84 -8.18 -30.20
N ARG A 336 -7.93 -8.25 -29.41
CA ARG A 336 -8.13 -9.29 -28.39
C ARG A 336 -9.07 -10.38 -28.90
N VAL A 337 -8.58 -11.61 -28.96
CA VAL A 337 -9.32 -12.80 -29.39
C VAL A 337 -9.49 -13.75 -28.19
N PRO A 338 -10.71 -13.96 -27.67
CA PRO A 338 -10.95 -14.96 -26.62
C PRO A 338 -10.67 -16.38 -27.14
N ILE A 339 -9.89 -17.16 -26.41
CA ILE A 339 -9.53 -18.54 -26.77
C ILE A 339 -10.42 -19.52 -25.99
N ARG A 340 -11.17 -20.35 -26.72
CA ARG A 340 -12.03 -21.43 -26.21
C ARG A 340 -11.99 -22.66 -27.13
N GLU A 341 -10.79 -23.06 -27.54
CA GLU A 341 -10.54 -24.21 -28.41
C GLU A 341 -10.09 -25.41 -27.56
N GLY A 342 -10.65 -26.61 -27.81
CA GLY A 342 -10.41 -27.78 -26.97
C GLY A 342 -10.72 -27.48 -25.49
N ARG A 343 -9.79 -27.81 -24.59
CA ARG A 343 -9.83 -27.39 -23.17
C ARG A 343 -9.13 -26.06 -22.89
N VAL A 344 -8.33 -25.52 -23.82
CA VAL A 344 -7.52 -24.29 -23.62
C VAL A 344 -8.41 -23.07 -23.42
N ARG A 345 -8.19 -22.28 -22.36
CA ARG A 345 -8.92 -21.03 -22.08
C ARG A 345 -7.98 -19.86 -21.84
N GLY A 346 -8.23 -18.73 -22.50
CA GLY A 346 -7.41 -17.53 -22.36
C GLY A 346 -7.84 -16.40 -23.26
N ALA A 347 -6.97 -15.41 -23.44
CA ALA A 347 -7.11 -14.35 -24.43
C ALA A 347 -5.81 -14.18 -25.21
N LEU A 348 -5.89 -14.24 -26.54
CA LEU A 348 -4.80 -13.95 -27.45
C LEU A 348 -4.87 -12.47 -27.84
N LEU A 349 -3.86 -11.69 -27.46
CA LEU A 349 -3.71 -10.29 -27.83
C LEU A 349 -2.70 -10.17 -28.98
N LEU A 350 -3.17 -9.68 -30.12
CA LEU A 350 -2.43 -9.58 -31.38
C LEU A 350 -2.07 -8.12 -31.67
N PRO A 351 -0.80 -7.81 -32.00
CA PRO A 351 -0.41 -6.46 -32.42
C PRO A 351 -1.15 -5.99 -33.69
N PRO A 352 -1.25 -4.67 -33.92
CA PRO A 352 -1.71 -4.13 -35.19
C PRO A 352 -0.80 -4.55 -36.35
N GLY A 353 -1.39 -4.71 -37.54
CA GLY A 353 -0.67 -5.04 -38.78
C GLY A 353 -0.84 -6.50 -39.25
N PRO A 354 -0.06 -6.90 -40.27
CA PRO A 354 -0.19 -8.20 -40.93
C PRO A 354 0.35 -9.37 -40.10
N GLY A 355 1.44 -9.16 -39.34
CA GLY A 355 2.25 -10.25 -38.78
C GLY A 355 3.20 -10.86 -39.82
N PRO A 356 3.80 -12.05 -39.56
CA PRO A 356 3.65 -12.85 -38.34
C PRO A 356 4.54 -12.35 -37.18
N PHE A 357 3.94 -12.31 -35.99
CA PHE A 357 4.51 -11.76 -34.76
C PHE A 357 5.19 -12.84 -33.91
N PRO A 358 6.27 -12.52 -33.17
CA PRO A 358 6.87 -13.44 -32.22
C PRO A 358 5.87 -13.77 -31.10
N ALA A 359 5.68 -15.04 -30.79
CA ALA A 359 4.67 -15.48 -29.82
C ALA A 359 5.19 -15.53 -28.39
N VAL A 360 4.31 -15.19 -27.43
CA VAL A 360 4.56 -15.32 -25.98
C VAL A 360 3.33 -15.93 -25.30
N ILE A 361 3.52 -16.84 -24.34
CA ILE A 361 2.47 -17.29 -23.41
C ILE A 361 2.68 -16.60 -22.06
N ASP A 362 1.64 -15.94 -21.53
CA ASP A 362 1.66 -15.16 -20.29
C ASP A 362 0.93 -15.89 -19.15
N LEU A 363 1.65 -16.18 -18.06
CA LEU A 363 1.23 -17.01 -16.93
C LEU A 363 1.32 -16.29 -15.59
N PHE A 364 0.21 -16.26 -14.86
CA PHE A 364 0.11 -15.70 -13.51
C PHE A 364 0.07 -16.77 -12.41
N GLY A 365 0.24 -16.33 -11.16
CA GLY A 365 0.37 -17.18 -9.99
C GLY A 365 -0.94 -17.81 -9.47
N GLY A 366 -0.88 -18.31 -8.23
CA GLY A 366 -1.95 -19.03 -7.54
C GLY A 366 -3.25 -18.27 -7.23
N ALA A 367 -3.52 -17.14 -7.88
CA ALA A 367 -4.81 -16.44 -7.82
C ALA A 367 -5.90 -17.12 -8.69
N GLY A 368 -5.48 -17.79 -9.77
CA GLY A 368 -6.37 -18.32 -10.80
C GLY A 368 -7.18 -17.24 -11.53
N GLY A 369 -8.09 -17.68 -12.40
CA GLY A 369 -8.78 -16.78 -13.32
C GLY A 369 -7.91 -16.41 -14.52
N LEU A 370 -8.33 -15.40 -15.28
CA LEU A 370 -7.56 -14.79 -16.37
C LEU A 370 -7.07 -13.39 -15.93
N ILE A 371 -5.85 -13.05 -16.35
CA ILE A 371 -5.17 -11.78 -16.07
C ILE A 371 -4.44 -11.38 -17.35
N GLU A 372 -4.71 -10.19 -17.87
CA GLU A 372 -4.31 -9.80 -19.24
C GLU A 372 -3.43 -8.54 -19.29
N PHE A 373 -3.24 -7.84 -18.18
CA PHE A 373 -2.59 -6.51 -18.16
C PHE A 373 -1.12 -6.54 -18.59
N ARG A 374 -0.42 -7.66 -18.37
CA ARG A 374 0.97 -7.85 -18.82
C ARG A 374 1.01 -8.26 -20.30
N ALA A 375 0.17 -9.20 -20.72
CA ALA A 375 -0.02 -9.58 -22.12
C ALA A 375 -0.39 -8.39 -23.01
N GLY A 376 -1.27 -7.49 -22.57
CA GLY A 376 -1.62 -6.28 -23.31
C GLY A 376 -0.44 -5.33 -23.55
N LEU A 377 0.39 -5.09 -22.53
CA LEU A 377 1.57 -4.25 -22.63
C LEU A 377 2.69 -4.89 -23.50
N LEU A 378 2.77 -6.22 -23.55
CA LEU A 378 3.65 -6.95 -24.48
C LEU A 378 3.08 -6.97 -25.93
N ALA A 379 1.77 -7.14 -26.11
CA ALA A 379 1.14 -7.06 -27.44
C ALA A 379 1.26 -5.66 -28.05
N SER A 380 1.24 -4.63 -27.20
CA SER A 380 1.54 -3.24 -27.57
C SER A 380 3.01 -3.01 -27.99
N ARG A 381 3.88 -4.03 -27.87
CA ARG A 381 5.29 -4.05 -28.29
C ARG A 381 5.56 -5.03 -29.44
N GLY A 382 4.53 -5.51 -30.11
CA GLY A 382 4.68 -6.33 -31.32
C GLY A 382 4.74 -7.84 -31.10
N PHE A 383 4.53 -8.34 -29.88
CA PHE A 383 4.40 -9.77 -29.59
C PHE A 383 2.96 -10.28 -29.75
N ALA A 384 2.73 -11.48 -30.30
CA ALA A 384 1.43 -12.14 -30.20
C ALA A 384 1.34 -12.88 -28.85
N VAL A 385 0.51 -12.40 -27.92
CA VAL A 385 0.56 -12.85 -26.52
C VAL A 385 -0.71 -13.57 -26.11
N LEU A 386 -0.58 -14.85 -25.74
CA LEU A 386 -1.65 -15.64 -25.13
C LEU A 386 -1.60 -15.49 -23.61
N ALA A 387 -2.48 -14.65 -23.05
CA ALA A 387 -2.79 -14.71 -21.63
C ALA A 387 -3.52 -16.03 -21.34
N LEU A 388 -2.86 -16.95 -20.63
CA LEU A 388 -3.33 -18.33 -20.46
C LEU A 388 -3.86 -18.54 -19.03
N ALA A 389 -5.16 -18.83 -18.91
CA ALA A 389 -5.70 -19.36 -17.67
C ALA A 389 -5.44 -20.86 -17.59
N PHE A 390 -5.28 -21.40 -16.38
CA PHE A 390 -5.11 -22.85 -16.15
C PHE A 390 -5.91 -23.40 -14.96
N PHE A 391 -6.56 -22.53 -14.17
CA PHE A 391 -7.60 -22.91 -13.19
C PHE A 391 -8.47 -21.70 -12.80
N ALA A 392 -9.62 -21.97 -12.18
CA ALA A 392 -10.59 -21.00 -11.64
C ALA A 392 -11.10 -19.93 -12.64
N TYR A 393 -11.14 -20.30 -13.93
CA TYR A 393 -11.63 -19.49 -15.05
C TYR A 393 -12.60 -20.32 -15.92
N GLU A 394 -13.74 -19.76 -16.27
CA GLU A 394 -14.79 -20.41 -17.09
C GLU A 394 -15.09 -21.85 -16.65
N ASP A 395 -14.83 -22.84 -17.52
CA ASP A 395 -15.04 -24.28 -17.32
C ASP A 395 -13.79 -25.04 -16.80
N LEU A 396 -12.67 -24.35 -16.58
CA LEU A 396 -11.46 -24.95 -15.99
C LEU A 396 -11.67 -25.37 -14.52
N PRO A 397 -10.87 -26.32 -13.99
CA PRO A 397 -10.96 -26.76 -12.59
C PRO A 397 -10.97 -25.61 -11.59
N LYS A 398 -11.88 -25.65 -10.61
CA LYS A 398 -12.10 -24.55 -9.63
C LYS A 398 -10.89 -24.29 -8.71
N GLY A 399 -9.99 -25.25 -8.60
CA GLY A 399 -8.74 -25.16 -7.85
C GLY A 399 -7.69 -26.04 -8.51
N LEU A 400 -6.42 -25.69 -8.32
CA LEU A 400 -5.28 -26.42 -8.88
C LEU A 400 -4.97 -27.64 -8.01
N THR A 401 -5.10 -28.85 -8.54
CA THR A 401 -4.78 -30.12 -7.87
C THR A 401 -3.45 -30.70 -8.35
N GLN A 402 -3.25 -30.72 -9.66
CA GLN A 402 -2.03 -31.15 -10.35
C GLN A 402 -1.67 -30.16 -11.46
N LEU A 403 -0.42 -30.16 -11.91
CA LEU A 403 -0.01 -29.52 -13.16
C LEU A 403 -0.05 -30.56 -14.28
N ASP A 404 -1.02 -30.41 -15.19
CA ASP A 404 -1.16 -31.21 -16.41
C ASP A 404 -0.38 -30.48 -17.52
N LEU A 405 0.78 -31.00 -17.94
CA LEU A 405 1.59 -30.36 -18.99
C LEU A 405 1.00 -30.53 -20.40
N ASP A 406 0.24 -31.58 -20.64
CA ASP A 406 -0.44 -31.79 -21.92
C ASP A 406 -1.41 -30.61 -22.22
N TYR A 407 -2.00 -29.98 -21.19
CA TYR A 407 -2.78 -28.72 -21.33
C TYR A 407 -1.94 -27.55 -21.87
N PHE A 408 -0.69 -27.45 -21.42
CA PHE A 408 0.22 -26.38 -21.84
C PHE A 408 0.87 -26.67 -23.19
N GLU A 409 1.03 -27.95 -23.55
CA GLU A 409 1.40 -28.38 -24.92
C GLU A 409 0.30 -28.03 -25.93
N GLU A 410 -0.97 -28.33 -25.62
CA GLU A 410 -2.12 -27.92 -26.44
C GLU A 410 -2.16 -26.40 -26.66
N ALA A 411 -1.83 -25.60 -25.64
CA ALA A 411 -1.78 -24.14 -25.73
C ALA A 411 -0.59 -23.64 -26.60
N VAL A 412 0.55 -24.33 -26.55
CA VAL A 412 1.71 -24.09 -27.43
C VAL A 412 1.35 -24.41 -28.89
N GLU A 413 0.75 -25.57 -29.15
CA GLU A 413 0.33 -25.99 -30.50
C GLU A 413 -0.75 -25.07 -31.08
N LEU A 414 -1.74 -24.67 -30.28
CA LEU A 414 -2.76 -23.70 -30.67
C LEU A 414 -2.13 -22.36 -31.09
N LEU A 415 -1.21 -21.83 -30.28
CA LEU A 415 -0.60 -20.54 -30.58
C LEU A 415 0.29 -20.61 -31.83
N LEU A 416 1.06 -21.69 -32.02
CA LEU A 416 1.92 -21.88 -33.20
C LEU A 416 1.12 -22.19 -34.49
N ARG A 417 -0.10 -22.72 -34.40
CA ARG A 417 -1.02 -22.87 -35.54
C ARG A 417 -1.64 -21.55 -36.01
N HIS A 418 -1.59 -20.48 -35.22
CA HIS A 418 -2.27 -19.23 -35.54
C HIS A 418 -1.56 -18.47 -36.69
N PRO A 419 -2.25 -18.05 -37.78
CA PRO A 419 -1.59 -17.54 -38.99
C PRO A 419 -0.85 -16.20 -38.82
N LYS A 420 -1.12 -15.44 -37.75
CA LYS A 420 -0.33 -14.25 -37.39
C LYS A 420 0.82 -14.53 -36.40
N VAL A 421 1.11 -15.79 -36.07
CA VAL A 421 2.22 -16.17 -35.19
C VAL A 421 3.43 -16.65 -36.01
N ARG A 422 4.62 -16.21 -35.59
CA ARG A 422 5.91 -16.64 -36.13
C ARG A 422 6.46 -17.78 -35.28
N GLY A 423 6.39 -19.00 -35.83
CA GLY A 423 7.12 -20.16 -35.32
C GLY A 423 8.59 -20.17 -35.76
N PRO A 424 9.35 -21.26 -35.49
CA PRO A 424 8.88 -22.52 -34.90
C PRO A 424 8.77 -22.52 -33.37
N GLY A 425 9.38 -21.53 -32.70
CA GLY A 425 9.40 -21.42 -31.24
C GLY A 425 8.67 -20.19 -30.71
N LEU A 426 8.40 -20.19 -29.40
CA LEU A 426 7.74 -19.12 -28.66
C LEU A 426 8.43 -18.83 -27.32
N GLY A 427 8.07 -17.70 -26.72
CA GLY A 427 8.45 -17.34 -25.36
C GLY A 427 7.40 -17.73 -24.33
N VAL A 428 7.79 -17.90 -23.07
CA VAL A 428 6.86 -18.03 -21.94
C VAL A 428 7.29 -17.07 -20.84
N ILE A 429 6.34 -16.27 -20.31
CA ILE A 429 6.56 -15.38 -19.18
C ILE A 429 5.68 -15.78 -18.00
N GLY A 430 6.30 -16.13 -16.89
CA GLY A 430 5.62 -16.60 -15.69
C GLY A 430 5.91 -15.73 -14.47
N VAL A 431 4.93 -15.61 -13.55
CA VAL A 431 5.15 -15.11 -12.19
C VAL A 431 4.60 -16.08 -11.14
N SER A 432 5.32 -16.26 -10.02
CA SER A 432 4.88 -17.12 -8.91
C SER A 432 4.66 -18.57 -9.38
N LYS A 433 3.52 -19.21 -9.07
CA LYS A 433 3.15 -20.53 -9.62
C LYS A 433 3.19 -20.56 -11.17
N GLY A 434 2.93 -19.45 -11.85
CA GLY A 434 3.07 -19.34 -13.31
C GLY A 434 4.53 -19.41 -13.79
N ALA A 435 5.50 -19.03 -12.95
CA ALA A 435 6.93 -19.19 -13.24
C ALA A 435 7.42 -20.63 -13.00
N GLU A 436 6.86 -21.35 -12.03
CA GLU A 436 7.05 -22.80 -11.88
C GLU A 436 6.56 -23.55 -13.14
N VAL A 437 5.36 -23.21 -13.62
CA VAL A 437 4.80 -23.74 -14.87
C VAL A 437 5.65 -23.37 -16.08
N ALA A 438 6.06 -22.09 -16.23
CA ALA A 438 6.89 -21.65 -17.35
C ALA A 438 8.22 -22.41 -17.44
N LEU A 439 8.85 -22.70 -16.30
CA LEU A 439 10.10 -23.46 -16.23
C LEU A 439 9.87 -24.95 -16.54
N ALA A 440 8.74 -25.52 -16.14
CA ALA A 440 8.34 -26.87 -16.51
C ALA A 440 8.07 -26.98 -18.02
N MET A 441 7.36 -26.02 -18.62
CA MET A 441 7.17 -25.95 -20.07
C MET A 441 8.53 -25.89 -20.79
N ALA A 442 9.45 -25.04 -20.34
CA ALA A 442 10.80 -24.93 -20.91
C ALA A 442 11.63 -26.22 -20.86
N ALA A 443 11.40 -27.08 -19.85
CA ALA A 443 12.13 -28.33 -19.64
C ALA A 443 11.53 -29.54 -20.38
N PHE A 444 10.32 -29.41 -20.94
CA PHE A 444 9.55 -30.52 -21.52
C PHE A 444 8.97 -30.25 -22.92
N LEU A 445 8.82 -28.99 -23.32
CA LEU A 445 8.25 -28.55 -24.60
C LEU A 445 9.35 -27.84 -25.43
N PRO A 446 9.95 -28.50 -26.44
CA PRO A 446 11.11 -27.96 -27.17
C PRO A 446 10.82 -26.68 -27.99
N GLN A 447 9.55 -26.32 -28.15
CA GLN A 447 9.13 -25.07 -28.78
C GLN A 447 9.34 -23.83 -27.89
N VAL A 448 9.61 -24.01 -26.58
CA VAL A 448 9.85 -22.90 -25.65
C VAL A 448 11.33 -22.48 -25.71
N VAL A 449 11.61 -21.48 -26.55
CA VAL A 449 12.99 -21.01 -26.83
C VAL A 449 13.45 -19.87 -25.91
N ALA A 450 12.52 -19.18 -25.25
CA ALA A 450 12.80 -18.10 -24.32
C ALA A 450 11.88 -18.16 -23.09
N THR A 451 12.43 -18.19 -21.88
CA THR A 451 11.66 -18.29 -20.63
C THR A 451 11.96 -17.11 -19.72
N VAL A 452 10.94 -16.35 -19.35
CA VAL A 452 11.02 -15.29 -18.34
C VAL A 452 10.37 -15.80 -17.05
N TRP A 453 11.19 -15.97 -16.03
CA TRP A 453 10.80 -16.51 -14.72
C TRP A 453 10.85 -15.39 -13.70
N ILE A 454 9.71 -15.08 -13.06
CA ILE A 454 9.61 -14.01 -12.05
C ILE A 454 9.17 -14.60 -10.72
N ASN A 455 10.03 -14.57 -9.71
CA ASN A 455 9.75 -15.03 -8.34
C ASN A 455 8.98 -16.37 -8.27
N GLY A 456 9.53 -17.40 -8.89
CA GLY A 456 8.93 -18.74 -8.95
C GLY A 456 9.56 -19.76 -8.02
N THR A 457 9.14 -21.01 -8.20
CA THR A 457 9.80 -22.19 -7.65
C THR A 457 10.48 -22.98 -8.78
N THR A 458 11.55 -23.70 -8.44
CA THR A 458 12.33 -24.57 -9.38
C THR A 458 12.25 -26.06 -9.01
N PHE A 459 11.45 -26.34 -7.98
CA PHE A 459 10.93 -27.63 -7.53
C PHE A 459 9.41 -27.47 -7.43
N LEU A 460 8.64 -28.53 -7.61
CA LEU A 460 7.19 -28.47 -7.59
C LEU A 460 6.66 -28.36 -6.15
N TYR A 461 5.86 -27.34 -5.84
CA TYR A 461 5.17 -27.23 -4.55
C TYR A 461 3.65 -27.40 -4.65
N GLY A 462 3.09 -28.16 -3.70
CA GLY A 462 1.65 -28.36 -3.50
C GLY A 462 0.93 -29.20 -4.56
N ASN A 463 1.35 -29.14 -5.82
CA ASN A 463 0.73 -29.82 -6.96
C ASN A 463 1.77 -30.66 -7.71
N PRO A 464 1.62 -31.99 -7.82
CA PRO A 464 2.49 -32.81 -8.65
C PRO A 464 2.28 -32.47 -10.13
N LEU A 465 3.29 -32.74 -10.96
CA LEU A 465 3.22 -32.57 -12.40
C LEU A 465 2.99 -33.92 -13.07
N HIS A 466 2.05 -33.96 -14.01
CA HIS A 466 1.84 -35.05 -14.95
C HIS A 466 2.14 -34.55 -16.36
N TYR A 467 2.83 -35.37 -17.15
CA TYR A 467 3.06 -35.13 -18.56
C TYR A 467 3.13 -36.48 -19.27
N LYS A 468 2.11 -36.82 -20.06
CA LYS A 468 2.00 -38.13 -20.73
C LYS A 468 2.15 -39.27 -19.69
N GLY A 469 3.17 -40.13 -19.80
CA GLY A 469 3.46 -41.18 -18.81
C GLY A 469 4.31 -40.75 -17.60
N LEU A 470 4.82 -39.52 -17.56
CA LEU A 470 5.71 -39.02 -16.51
C LEU A 470 4.92 -38.38 -15.37
N ARG A 471 5.30 -38.69 -14.13
CA ARG A 471 4.83 -38.01 -12.92
C ARG A 471 6.00 -37.53 -12.07
N ILE A 472 6.07 -36.22 -11.84
CA ILE A 472 6.98 -35.62 -10.86
C ILE A 472 6.18 -35.30 -9.58
N PRO A 473 6.54 -35.84 -8.40
CA PRO A 473 5.90 -35.49 -7.14
C PRO A 473 6.13 -34.02 -6.77
N SER A 474 5.34 -33.52 -5.81
CA SER A 474 5.48 -32.17 -5.28
C SER A 474 5.80 -32.17 -3.79
N ILE A 475 6.60 -31.20 -3.37
CA ILE A 475 6.87 -30.86 -1.98
C ILE A 475 5.56 -30.33 -1.35
N PRO A 476 5.06 -30.93 -0.25
CA PRO A 476 3.83 -30.48 0.38
C PRO A 476 4.04 -29.17 1.14
N TYR A 477 3.00 -28.34 1.20
CA TYR A 477 3.00 -27.13 2.04
C TYR A 477 2.88 -27.51 3.52
N GLN A 478 3.83 -27.04 4.33
CA GLN A 478 3.85 -27.18 5.78
C GLN A 478 2.93 -26.13 6.41
N THR A 479 1.62 -26.31 6.23
CA THR A 479 0.58 -25.35 6.66
C THR A 479 0.59 -25.05 8.16
N GLU A 480 1.08 -25.98 8.98
CA GLU A 480 1.30 -25.82 10.42
C GLU A 480 2.40 -24.80 10.77
N ARG A 481 3.21 -24.39 9.78
CA ARG A 481 4.23 -23.34 9.90
C ARG A 481 3.76 -21.97 9.39
N MET A 482 2.47 -21.81 9.08
CA MET A 482 1.91 -20.53 8.63
C MET A 482 2.19 -19.42 9.65
N LEU A 483 2.87 -18.36 9.20
CA LEU A 483 3.14 -17.19 10.02
C LEU A 483 2.04 -16.14 9.84
N PHE A 484 1.84 -15.32 10.87
CA PHE A 484 0.90 -14.21 10.83
C PHE A 484 1.61 -12.93 11.29
N THR A 485 1.40 -11.86 10.53
CA THR A 485 1.82 -10.51 10.91
C THR A 485 0.96 -9.96 12.06
N GLU A 486 1.40 -8.87 12.70
CA GLU A 486 0.61 -8.13 13.69
C GLU A 486 -0.73 -7.63 13.12
N LEU A 487 -0.77 -7.35 11.80
CA LEU A 487 -1.98 -7.00 11.04
C LEU A 487 -2.87 -8.22 10.71
N GLY A 488 -2.52 -9.41 11.18
CA GLY A 488 -3.28 -10.66 10.98
C GLY A 488 -3.15 -11.28 9.59
N ALA A 489 -2.43 -10.64 8.66
CA ALA A 489 -2.15 -11.17 7.32
C ALA A 489 -1.18 -12.37 7.38
N MET A 490 -1.41 -13.34 6.50
CA MET A 490 -0.63 -14.58 6.37
C MET A 490 0.69 -14.34 5.65
N ASP A 491 1.76 -14.87 6.20
CA ASP A 491 3.10 -14.84 5.62
C ASP A 491 3.53 -16.27 5.33
N ASN A 492 3.70 -16.56 4.03
CA ASN A 492 3.90 -17.92 3.53
C ASN A 492 5.36 -18.37 3.64
N SER A 493 6.30 -17.51 4.03
CA SER A 493 7.74 -17.78 3.87
C SER A 493 8.23 -19.05 4.59
N ALA A 494 7.48 -19.55 5.56
CA ALA A 494 7.80 -20.75 6.36
C ALA A 494 6.98 -22.00 5.98
N ILE A 495 5.95 -21.93 5.13
CA ILE A 495 5.18 -23.11 4.68
C ILE A 495 5.88 -23.88 3.56
N PHE A 496 6.87 -23.27 2.90
CA PHE A 496 7.72 -23.90 1.91
C PHE A 496 8.86 -24.63 2.62
N ALA A 497 8.82 -25.97 2.62
CA ALA A 497 9.92 -26.79 3.10
C ALA A 497 11.19 -26.56 2.26
N ASP A 498 12.38 -26.77 2.84
CA ASP A 498 13.66 -26.56 2.14
C ASP A 498 13.84 -27.56 0.97
N PRO A 499 13.90 -27.11 -0.29
CA PRO A 499 13.99 -27.99 -1.46
C PRO A 499 15.30 -28.80 -1.50
N ARG A 500 16.34 -28.39 -0.75
CA ARG A 500 17.64 -29.06 -0.69
C ARG A 500 17.63 -30.34 0.15
N SER A 501 16.52 -30.65 0.81
CA SER A 501 16.37 -31.94 1.50
C SER A 501 16.43 -33.10 0.50
N PRO A 502 17.26 -34.14 0.70
CA PRO A 502 17.34 -35.28 -0.21
C PRO A 502 15.98 -35.97 -0.47
N ALA A 503 15.05 -35.91 0.50
CA ALA A 503 13.69 -36.41 0.39
C ALA A 503 12.84 -35.73 -0.71
N TYR A 504 13.25 -34.54 -1.19
CA TYR A 504 12.56 -33.76 -2.21
C TYR A 504 13.31 -33.67 -3.55
N SER A 505 14.43 -34.37 -3.68
CA SER A 505 15.22 -34.47 -4.93
C SER A 505 14.37 -34.85 -6.15
N SER A 506 13.42 -35.78 -5.96
CA SER A 506 12.47 -36.22 -6.99
C SER A 506 11.41 -35.19 -7.38
N SER A 507 11.30 -34.05 -6.67
CA SER A 507 10.35 -32.96 -6.96
C SER A 507 10.98 -31.82 -7.76
N ALA A 508 12.25 -31.94 -8.16
CA ALA A 508 12.96 -30.93 -8.96
C ALA A 508 12.38 -30.84 -10.39
N ILE A 509 12.24 -29.62 -10.91
CA ILE A 509 12.07 -29.42 -12.35
C ILE A 509 13.43 -29.71 -13.02
N PRO A 510 13.50 -30.51 -14.09
CA PRO A 510 14.76 -30.90 -14.73
C PRO A 510 15.29 -29.78 -15.64
N VAL A 511 15.72 -28.66 -15.06
CA VAL A 511 16.17 -27.46 -15.78
C VAL A 511 17.37 -27.72 -16.68
N GLU A 512 18.19 -28.72 -16.37
CA GLU A 512 19.30 -29.21 -17.20
C GLU A 512 18.86 -29.74 -18.58
N LYS A 513 17.55 -29.89 -18.83
CA LYS A 513 16.98 -30.26 -20.14
C LYS A 513 16.50 -29.06 -20.97
N ILE A 514 16.50 -27.84 -20.42
CA ILE A 514 16.01 -26.65 -21.11
C ILE A 514 16.93 -26.32 -22.29
N GLN A 515 16.37 -26.29 -23.51
CA GLN A 515 17.09 -25.94 -24.74
C GLN A 515 17.05 -24.43 -25.04
N GLY A 516 16.00 -23.75 -24.57
CA GLY A 516 15.85 -22.30 -24.67
C GLY A 516 16.75 -21.52 -23.69
N LYS A 517 16.70 -20.19 -23.77
CA LYS A 517 17.35 -19.31 -22.79
C LYS A 517 16.39 -18.94 -21.65
N VAL A 518 16.93 -18.68 -20.45
CA VAL A 518 16.12 -18.36 -19.24
C VAL A 518 16.54 -17.04 -18.59
N LEU A 519 15.61 -16.09 -18.46
CA LEU A 519 15.78 -14.88 -17.65
C LEU A 519 15.12 -15.07 -16.28
N PHE A 520 15.94 -15.19 -15.23
CA PHE A 520 15.47 -15.20 -13.85
C PHE A 520 15.38 -13.77 -13.31
N VAL A 521 14.22 -13.42 -12.75
CA VAL A 521 13.92 -12.13 -12.11
C VAL A 521 13.52 -12.40 -10.66
N VAL A 522 14.33 -11.90 -9.72
CA VAL A 522 14.26 -12.23 -8.29
C VAL A 522 14.12 -10.95 -7.46
N GLY A 523 13.08 -10.89 -6.63
CA GLY A 523 13.01 -9.97 -5.49
C GLY A 523 13.62 -10.61 -4.25
N GLU A 524 14.61 -9.97 -3.62
CA GLU A 524 15.26 -10.54 -2.42
C GLU A 524 14.47 -10.32 -1.13
N ALA A 525 13.45 -9.44 -1.15
CA ALA A 525 12.54 -9.18 -0.04
C ALA A 525 11.17 -9.88 -0.25
N ASP A 526 11.14 -10.97 -1.01
CA ASP A 526 9.98 -11.83 -1.21
C ASP A 526 9.53 -12.48 0.12
N ARG A 527 8.24 -12.34 0.45
CA ARG A 527 7.60 -12.93 1.65
C ARG A 527 6.63 -14.06 1.34
N SER A 528 6.44 -14.41 0.07
CA SER A 528 5.76 -15.66 -0.30
C SER A 528 6.68 -16.85 -0.14
N PHE A 529 7.93 -16.76 -0.63
CA PHE A 529 8.97 -17.77 -0.45
C PHE A 529 10.35 -17.23 -0.88
N ASN A 530 11.42 -17.98 -0.62
CA ASN A 530 12.79 -17.58 -0.99
C ASN A 530 13.06 -17.79 -2.50
N SER A 531 12.53 -16.89 -3.33
CA SER A 531 12.74 -16.87 -4.79
C SER A 531 14.22 -16.86 -5.19
N LYS A 532 15.10 -16.24 -4.39
CA LYS A 532 16.56 -16.22 -4.62
C LYS A 532 17.18 -17.62 -4.52
N LEU A 533 16.82 -18.39 -3.49
CA LEU A 533 17.26 -19.78 -3.34
C LEU A 533 16.80 -20.66 -4.52
N PHE A 534 15.54 -20.50 -4.96
CA PHE A 534 15.03 -21.28 -6.09
C PHE A 534 15.77 -20.97 -7.41
N ALA A 535 16.03 -19.70 -7.70
CA ALA A 535 16.84 -19.31 -8.85
C ALA A 535 18.26 -19.90 -8.76
N GLN A 536 18.92 -19.78 -7.61
CA GLN A 536 20.27 -20.34 -7.38
C GLN A 536 20.32 -21.84 -7.70
N LEU A 537 19.40 -22.65 -7.15
CA LEU A 537 19.30 -24.10 -7.37
C LEU A 537 18.91 -24.53 -8.81
N ALA A 538 18.54 -23.58 -9.67
CA ALA A 538 18.44 -23.81 -11.12
C ALA A 538 19.71 -23.35 -11.86
N THR A 539 20.27 -22.21 -11.50
CA THR A 539 21.54 -21.70 -12.09
C THR A 539 22.76 -22.57 -11.78
N GLU A 540 22.70 -23.39 -10.73
CA GLU A 540 23.68 -24.45 -10.41
C GLU A 540 23.59 -25.67 -11.33
N ARG A 541 22.48 -25.84 -12.07
CA ARG A 541 22.22 -26.98 -12.99
C ARG A 541 22.12 -26.59 -14.46
N LEU A 542 21.98 -25.29 -14.75
CA LEU A 542 21.97 -24.74 -16.11
C LEU A 542 23.38 -24.37 -16.58
N PRO A 543 23.71 -24.55 -17.87
CA PRO A 543 24.92 -23.99 -18.46
C PRO A 543 25.00 -22.46 -18.25
N GLN A 544 26.22 -21.93 -18.08
CA GLN A 544 26.43 -20.51 -17.75
C GLN A 544 25.91 -19.55 -18.84
N ASP A 545 25.87 -19.97 -20.10
CA ASP A 545 25.30 -19.20 -21.22
C ASP A 545 23.79 -19.42 -21.41
N ALA A 546 23.18 -20.40 -20.72
CA ALA A 546 21.77 -20.74 -20.87
C ALA A 546 20.83 -19.78 -20.10
N TYR A 547 21.36 -18.99 -19.17
CA TYR A 547 20.54 -18.11 -18.33
C TYR A 547 21.15 -16.71 -18.11
N ARG A 548 20.30 -15.80 -17.63
CA ARG A 548 20.71 -14.55 -16.99
C ARG A 548 19.90 -14.35 -15.72
N LEU A 549 20.54 -13.89 -14.63
CA LEU A 549 19.90 -13.65 -13.34
C LEU A 549 19.89 -12.14 -13.01
N LEU A 550 18.70 -11.61 -12.76
CA LEU A 550 18.48 -10.25 -12.26
C LEU A 550 17.94 -10.35 -10.83
N SER A 551 18.77 -10.00 -9.85
CA SER A 551 18.43 -10.06 -8.42
C SER A 551 18.32 -8.66 -7.83
N TYR A 552 17.20 -8.37 -7.17
CA TYR A 552 16.82 -7.03 -6.72
C TYR A 552 16.65 -6.97 -5.20
N PRO A 553 17.68 -6.50 -4.46
CA PRO A 553 17.57 -6.17 -3.03
C PRO A 553 16.37 -5.27 -2.76
N GLY A 554 15.60 -5.56 -1.71
CA GLY A 554 14.43 -4.77 -1.31
C GLY A 554 13.19 -4.92 -2.21
N ALA A 555 13.22 -5.71 -3.31
CA ALA A 555 12.02 -5.98 -4.10
C ALA A 555 11.25 -7.21 -3.57
N GLY A 556 9.91 -7.14 -3.54
CA GLY A 556 9.03 -8.23 -3.08
C GLY A 556 8.58 -9.19 -4.18
N HIS A 557 7.62 -10.05 -3.85
CA HIS A 557 7.10 -11.12 -4.72
C HIS A 557 6.47 -10.60 -6.03
N LEU A 558 5.72 -9.49 -5.97
CA LEU A 558 4.86 -9.01 -7.06
C LEU A 558 5.58 -8.00 -7.97
N ILE A 559 6.64 -8.44 -8.67
CA ILE A 559 7.30 -7.61 -9.69
C ILE A 559 6.37 -7.50 -10.93
N GLU A 560 5.60 -6.42 -10.98
CA GLU A 560 4.66 -6.07 -12.05
C GLU A 560 5.29 -5.09 -13.07
N PRO A 561 4.67 -4.85 -14.23
CA PRO A 561 5.12 -3.82 -15.18
C PRO A 561 5.24 -2.43 -14.52
N PRO A 562 6.09 -1.53 -15.09
CA PRO A 562 6.32 -0.18 -14.57
C PRO A 562 5.02 0.61 -14.47
N GLY A 563 4.96 1.58 -13.55
CA GLY A 563 3.74 2.35 -13.28
C GLY A 563 2.86 1.74 -12.19
N SER A 564 2.89 0.41 -12.02
CA SER A 564 2.12 -0.31 -11.00
C SER A 564 2.72 -0.08 -9.60
N PRO A 565 1.94 0.31 -8.58
CA PRO A 565 2.47 0.62 -7.24
C PRO A 565 2.78 -0.63 -6.42
N LEU A 566 3.72 -0.50 -5.46
CA LEU A 566 4.06 -1.61 -4.54
C LEU A 566 2.83 -2.08 -3.76
N CYS A 567 2.51 -3.36 -3.92
CA CYS A 567 1.54 -4.05 -3.09
C CYS A 567 2.24 -5.07 -2.16
N SER A 568 2.63 -4.63 -0.96
CA SER A 568 3.36 -5.46 0.00
C SER A 568 2.48 -6.47 0.76
N ILE A 569 1.18 -6.22 0.88
CA ILE A 569 0.17 -7.14 1.45
C ILE A 569 -1.16 -6.94 0.71
N SER A 570 -1.83 -8.03 0.28
CA SER A 570 -3.21 -7.92 -0.23
C SER A 570 -4.09 -9.13 0.05
N SER A 571 -5.41 -8.92 0.01
CA SER A 571 -6.38 -9.99 -0.16
C SER A 571 -6.13 -10.75 -1.47
N LEU A 572 -6.28 -12.07 -1.43
CA LEU A 572 -6.11 -12.98 -2.57
C LEU A 572 -7.38 -13.83 -2.73
N ARG A 573 -7.83 -14.06 -3.97
CA ARG A 573 -9.01 -14.89 -4.25
C ARG A 573 -8.78 -16.31 -3.72
N GLY A 574 -9.73 -16.83 -2.94
CA GLY A 574 -9.63 -18.16 -2.30
C GLY A 574 -8.81 -18.19 -1.01
N SER A 575 -8.09 -17.12 -0.66
CA SER A 575 -7.37 -17.03 0.62
C SER A 575 -8.31 -16.59 1.75
N PRO A 576 -8.26 -17.21 2.95
CA PRO A 576 -9.08 -16.82 4.10
C PRO A 576 -8.64 -15.49 4.75
N ARG A 577 -7.44 -14.98 4.41
CA ARG A 577 -6.87 -13.71 4.92
C ARG A 577 -6.01 -13.01 3.86
N PRO A 578 -5.64 -11.73 4.05
CA PRO A 578 -4.59 -11.09 3.27
C PRO A 578 -3.28 -11.87 3.33
N VAL A 579 -2.48 -11.80 2.26
CA VAL A 579 -1.18 -12.48 2.10
C VAL A 579 -0.08 -11.43 1.98
N VAL A 580 1.06 -11.67 2.62
CA VAL A 580 2.27 -10.82 2.55
C VAL A 580 3.09 -11.18 1.31
N TRP A 581 3.40 -10.17 0.50
CA TRP A 581 4.22 -10.23 -0.70
C TRP A 581 5.63 -9.69 -0.47
N GLY A 582 5.78 -8.77 0.50
CA GLY A 582 7.04 -8.12 0.84
C GLY A 582 7.41 -6.96 -0.07
N GLY A 583 8.68 -6.58 -0.06
CA GLY A 583 9.21 -5.44 -0.81
C GLY A 583 9.13 -4.08 -0.11
N GLU A 584 10.04 -3.19 -0.48
CA GLU A 584 10.18 -1.80 -0.06
C GLU A 584 9.86 -0.86 -1.24
N PRO A 585 9.22 0.31 -1.04
CA PRO A 585 8.69 1.10 -2.15
C PRO A 585 9.74 1.52 -3.19
N VAL A 586 10.87 2.07 -2.73
CA VAL A 586 11.91 2.65 -3.59
C VAL A 586 12.72 1.58 -4.35
N PRO A 587 13.19 0.49 -3.71
CA PRO A 587 13.84 -0.60 -4.44
C PRO A 587 12.89 -1.36 -5.37
N HIS A 588 11.63 -1.60 -4.96
CA HIS A 588 10.68 -2.34 -5.77
C HIS A 588 10.25 -1.59 -7.05
N ALA A 589 9.97 -0.29 -6.96
CA ALA A 589 9.67 0.52 -8.15
C ALA A 589 10.84 0.52 -9.18
N ARG A 590 12.09 0.59 -8.70
CA ARG A 590 13.29 0.45 -9.55
C ARG A 590 13.42 -0.95 -10.15
N ALA A 591 13.10 -1.99 -9.38
CA ALA A 591 13.12 -3.38 -9.85
C ALA A 591 12.09 -3.60 -10.98
N GLN A 592 10.87 -3.09 -10.83
CA GLN A 592 9.84 -3.12 -11.88
C GLN A 592 10.29 -2.37 -13.13
N GLN A 593 10.84 -1.15 -12.98
CA GLN A 593 11.35 -0.36 -14.12
C GLN A 593 12.46 -1.11 -14.89
N HIS A 594 13.50 -1.57 -14.19
CA HIS A 594 14.65 -2.21 -14.82
C HIS A 594 14.28 -3.58 -15.39
N SER A 595 13.62 -4.44 -14.61
CA SER A 595 13.28 -5.81 -15.07
C SER A 595 12.38 -5.79 -16.29
N TRP A 596 11.45 -4.84 -16.43
CA TRP A 596 10.60 -4.76 -17.62
C TRP A 596 11.37 -4.43 -18.90
N GLN A 597 12.31 -3.49 -18.83
CA GLN A 597 13.19 -3.17 -19.96
C GLN A 597 14.02 -4.39 -20.36
N GLU A 598 14.54 -5.13 -19.37
CA GLU A 598 15.32 -6.33 -19.57
C GLU A 598 14.52 -7.56 -20.04
N ILE A 599 13.24 -7.65 -19.65
CA ILE A 599 12.28 -8.68 -20.11
C ILE A 599 11.95 -8.45 -21.58
N VAL A 600 11.64 -7.21 -21.97
CA VAL A 600 11.31 -6.87 -23.37
C VAL A 600 12.53 -7.14 -24.26
N GLN A 601 13.72 -6.64 -23.91
CA GLN A 601 14.95 -6.89 -24.67
C GLN A 601 15.28 -8.39 -24.80
N PHE A 602 15.08 -9.17 -23.73
CA PHE A 602 15.32 -10.61 -23.75
C PHE A 602 14.34 -11.37 -24.67
N LEU A 603 13.05 -11.01 -24.64
CA LEU A 603 12.05 -11.57 -25.55
C LEU A 603 12.30 -11.13 -27.00
N GLU A 604 12.71 -9.87 -27.23
CA GLU A 604 13.09 -9.38 -28.55
C GLU A 604 14.30 -10.13 -29.12
N LEU A 605 15.35 -10.33 -28.31
CA LEU A 605 16.61 -10.98 -28.70
C LEU A 605 16.45 -12.48 -29.03
N HIS A 606 15.57 -13.19 -28.32
CA HIS A 606 15.44 -14.65 -28.45
C HIS A 606 14.22 -15.10 -29.28
N LEU A 607 13.30 -14.19 -29.62
CA LEU A 607 12.15 -14.50 -30.49
C LEU A 607 12.22 -13.83 -31.87
N ASN A 608 13.07 -12.81 -32.06
CA ASN A 608 13.41 -12.31 -33.39
C ASN A 608 14.74 -12.92 -33.87
N PRO A 609 14.81 -13.45 -35.11
CA PRO A 609 16.06 -13.94 -35.64
C PRO A 609 17.02 -12.77 -35.85
N VAL A 610 18.21 -12.85 -35.25
CA VAL A 610 19.37 -12.12 -35.78
C VAL A 610 19.55 -12.57 -37.23
N PRO A 611 19.70 -11.65 -38.21
CA PRO A 611 19.98 -12.04 -39.58
C PRO A 611 21.23 -12.90 -39.63
N ALA A 612 21.09 -14.14 -40.11
CA ALA A 612 22.23 -15.04 -40.28
C ALA A 612 23.14 -14.46 -41.36
N ILE A 613 24.18 -13.75 -40.94
CA ILE A 613 25.26 -13.29 -41.82
C ILE A 613 25.94 -14.54 -42.37
N LYS A 614 25.62 -14.88 -43.61
CA LYS A 614 26.38 -15.85 -44.39
C LYS A 614 27.73 -15.20 -44.72
N LEU A 615 28.74 -15.57 -43.94
CA LEU A 615 30.15 -15.45 -44.31
C LEU A 615 30.48 -16.47 -45.40
#